data_AF-A0A2A2J0W8-F1
#
_entry.id   AF-A0A2A2J0W8-F1
#
_cell.length_a   1.000
_cell.length_b   1.000
_cell.length_c   1.000
_cell.angle_alpha   90.00
_cell.angle_beta   90.00
_cell.angle_gamma   90.00
#
_symmetry.space_group_name_H-M   'P 1'
#
loop_
_entity.id
_entity.type
_entity.pdbx_description
1 polymer ?
#
loop_
_entity_poly.entity_id
_entity_poly.type
_entity_poly.pdbx_seq_one_letter_code
_entity_poly.pdbx_strand_id
1 'polypeptide(L)'
;MKSFKQLALAAAVLSTSFMAQAQMKSMEDAALSDVTGQAGISISGNFNQTIGSVTYTDTDTGGGSIRMETIALTGFNISDANPVMIDVVNNGSVDQIQITMPTITGGMSIGAIKVGGASAASIGSLAINDLNMAGTTIKIWGH
;
A
#
# COMPACT_ATOMS: atom_id res chain seq x y z
N MET A 1 10.04 -35.73 66.51
CA MET A 1 10.52 -34.61 65.67
C MET A 1 10.27 -34.79 64.17
N LYS A 2 10.18 -36.02 63.62
CA LYS A 2 9.90 -36.24 62.18
C LYS A 2 8.45 -35.89 61.79
N SER A 3 7.46 -36.27 62.60
CA SER A 3 6.04 -36.00 62.36
C SER A 3 5.69 -34.49 62.39
N PHE A 4 6.25 -33.72 63.33
CA PHE A 4 6.01 -32.27 63.42
C PHE A 4 6.58 -31.50 62.22
N LYS A 5 7.74 -31.93 61.70
CA LYS A 5 8.34 -31.36 60.48
C LYS A 5 7.54 -31.71 59.21
N GLN A 6 6.93 -32.90 59.18
CA GLN A 6 6.03 -33.32 58.09
C GLN A 6 4.71 -32.52 58.09
N LEU A 7 4.14 -32.27 59.28
CA LEU A 7 2.96 -31.41 59.44
C LEU A 7 3.23 -29.95 59.05
N ALA A 8 4.38 -29.39 59.43
CA ALA A 8 4.77 -28.04 59.05
C ALA A 8 5.02 -27.90 57.54
N LEU A 9 5.63 -28.91 56.90
CA LEU A 9 5.83 -28.93 55.45
C LEU A 9 4.51 -29.09 54.68
N ALA A 10 3.61 -29.96 55.16
CA ALA A 10 2.27 -30.11 54.57
C ALA A 10 1.45 -28.82 54.69
N ALA A 11 1.52 -28.12 55.84
CA ALA A 11 0.88 -26.82 56.02
C ALA A 11 1.47 -25.75 55.09
N ALA A 12 2.79 -25.74 54.90
CA ALA A 12 3.45 -24.82 53.98
C ALA A 12 3.04 -25.07 52.51
N VAL A 13 3.04 -26.34 52.05
CA VAL A 13 2.64 -26.71 50.69
C VAL A 13 1.16 -26.43 50.41
N LEU A 14 0.30 -26.62 51.40
CA LEU A 14 -1.12 -26.25 51.28
C LEU A 14 -1.29 -24.72 51.22
N SER A 15 -0.53 -23.96 52.03
CA SER A 15 -0.61 -22.49 52.02
C SER A 15 -0.10 -21.85 50.72
N THR A 16 0.91 -22.43 50.07
CA THR A 16 1.41 -21.95 48.77
C THR A 16 0.44 -22.25 47.62
N SER A 17 -0.33 -23.34 47.72
CA SER A 17 -1.34 -23.72 46.72
C SER A 17 -2.52 -22.73 46.66
N PHE A 18 -2.83 -22.03 47.77
CA PHE A 18 -3.88 -21.00 47.80
C PHE A 18 -3.38 -19.61 47.38
N MET A 19 -2.06 -19.35 47.43
CA MET A 19 -1.46 -18.10 46.95
C MET A 19 -1.08 -18.15 45.46
N ALA A 20 -0.99 -19.36 44.90
CA ALA A 20 -0.84 -19.62 43.47
C ALA A 20 -2.18 -19.84 42.77
N GLN A 21 -3.26 -19.20 43.26
CA GLN A 21 -4.41 -18.96 42.41
C GLN A 21 -3.89 -18.07 41.27
N ALA A 22 -3.60 -18.68 40.12
CA ALA A 22 -3.55 -17.96 38.86
C ALA A 22 -4.93 -17.35 38.67
N GLN A 23 -5.14 -16.17 39.25
CA GLN A 23 -6.28 -15.33 38.95
C GLN A 23 -6.12 -15.03 37.46
N MET A 24 -6.82 -15.79 36.62
CA MET A 24 -7.04 -15.38 35.24
C MET A 24 -7.79 -14.06 35.37
N LYS A 25 -7.04 -12.96 35.31
CA LYS A 25 -7.60 -11.62 35.17
C LYS A 25 -8.42 -11.71 33.90
N SER A 26 -9.75 -11.74 34.04
CA SER A 26 -10.66 -11.73 32.90
C SER A 26 -10.22 -10.54 32.07
N MET A 27 -9.68 -10.81 30.89
CA MET A 27 -9.47 -9.78 29.89
C MET A 27 -10.87 -9.29 29.60
N GLU A 28 -11.24 -8.17 30.22
CA GLU A 28 -12.51 -7.51 30.02
C GLU A 28 -12.56 -7.17 28.54
N ASP A 29 -13.56 -7.69 27.83
CA ASP A 29 -13.67 -7.56 26.37
C ASP A 29 -13.62 -6.09 25.94
N ALA A 30 -14.04 -5.17 26.82
CA ALA A 30 -13.88 -3.73 26.67
C ALA A 30 -12.41 -3.27 26.52
N ALA A 31 -11.46 -3.90 27.23
CA ALA A 31 -10.03 -3.62 27.10
C ALA A 31 -9.40 -4.29 25.86
N LEU A 32 -10.08 -5.25 25.24
CA LEU A 32 -9.68 -5.91 23.99
C LEU A 32 -10.35 -5.34 22.75
N SER A 33 -11.49 -4.66 22.90
CA SER A 33 -12.20 -3.97 21.82
C SER A 33 -11.37 -2.85 21.19
N ASP A 34 -10.48 -2.23 21.96
CA ASP A 34 -9.54 -1.20 21.47
C ASP A 34 -8.34 -1.80 20.72
N VAL A 35 -8.11 -3.12 20.81
CA VAL A 35 -7.08 -3.82 20.03
C VAL A 35 -7.62 -4.08 18.63
N THR A 36 -7.87 -3.00 17.89
CA THR A 36 -8.13 -3.12 16.46
C THR A 36 -6.80 -3.40 15.79
N GLY A 37 -6.62 -4.59 15.20
CA GLY A 37 -5.41 -4.96 14.46
C GLY A 37 -5.18 -4.17 13.17
N GLN A 38 -5.71 -2.95 13.09
CA GLN A 38 -5.80 -2.11 11.90
C GLN A 38 -4.63 -1.13 11.83
N ALA A 39 -3.41 -1.61 12.08
CA ALA A 39 -2.25 -0.81 11.70
C ALA A 39 -2.27 -0.69 10.17
N GLY A 40 -2.67 0.48 9.67
CA GLY A 40 -2.71 0.76 8.23
C GLY A 40 -1.36 0.48 7.57
N ILE A 41 -1.38 0.19 6.27
CA ILE A 41 -0.18 -0.09 5.50
C ILE A 41 0.34 1.21 4.90
N SER A 42 1.60 1.55 5.19
CA SER A 42 2.32 2.65 4.54
C SER A 42 3.18 2.09 3.41
N ILE A 43 3.09 2.68 2.21
CA ILE A 43 3.92 2.30 1.06
C ILE A 43 4.74 3.51 0.61
N SER A 44 6.05 3.31 0.50
CA SER A 44 7.01 4.24 -0.08
C SER A 44 7.83 3.56 -1.17
N GLY A 45 8.46 4.34 -2.03
CA GLY A 45 9.31 3.81 -3.09
C GLY A 45 9.29 4.63 -4.37
N ASN A 46 10.05 4.14 -5.35
CA ASN A 46 10.21 4.79 -6.65
C ASN A 46 9.42 4.00 -7.70
N PHE A 47 8.53 4.69 -8.40
CA PHE A 47 7.66 4.11 -9.41
C PHE A 47 8.16 4.54 -10.79
N ASN A 48 8.95 3.66 -11.42
CA ASN A 48 9.44 3.88 -12.77
C ASN A 48 8.67 2.97 -13.72
N GLN A 49 8.11 3.54 -14.79
CA GLN A 49 7.38 2.78 -15.80
C GLN A 49 7.90 3.13 -17.19
N THR A 50 8.03 2.13 -18.05
CA THR A 50 8.39 2.31 -19.47
C THR A 50 7.32 1.69 -20.34
N ILE A 51 6.92 2.37 -21.40
CA ILE A 51 6.01 1.85 -22.41
C ILE A 51 6.83 1.57 -23.66
N GLY A 52 6.72 0.34 -24.19
CA GLY A 52 7.49 -0.07 -25.37
C GLY A 52 7.21 0.80 -26.60
N SER A 53 5.93 0.99 -26.93
CA SER A 53 5.51 1.96 -27.94
C SER A 53 4.02 2.25 -27.87
N VAL A 54 3.62 3.45 -28.27
CA VAL A 54 2.22 3.79 -28.59
C VAL A 54 2.13 3.99 -30.09
N THR A 55 1.23 3.28 -30.76
CA THR A 55 1.04 3.40 -32.21
C THR A 55 -0.41 3.73 -32.50
N TYR A 56 -0.63 4.86 -33.15
CA TYR A 56 -1.86 5.16 -33.86
C TYR A 56 -1.73 4.61 -35.28
N THR A 57 -2.74 3.88 -35.72
CA THR A 57 -2.84 3.33 -37.08
C THR A 57 -4.16 3.77 -37.67
N ASP A 58 -4.10 4.54 -38.74
CA ASP A 58 -5.26 4.86 -39.56
C ASP A 58 -5.53 3.69 -40.52
N THR A 59 -6.73 3.13 -40.45
CA THR A 59 -7.12 1.92 -41.18
C THR A 59 -7.81 2.19 -42.51
N ASP A 60 -8.01 3.46 -42.87
CA ASP A 60 -8.71 3.83 -44.11
C ASP A 60 -7.82 3.66 -45.36
N THR A 61 -8.44 3.78 -46.53
CA THR A 61 -7.70 3.68 -47.80
C THR A 61 -6.76 4.87 -47.96
N GLY A 62 -5.46 4.62 -47.79
CA GLY A 62 -4.42 5.66 -47.77
C GLY A 62 -4.03 6.12 -46.36
N GLY A 63 -4.49 5.43 -45.31
CA GLY A 63 -4.21 5.76 -43.92
C GLY A 63 -2.72 5.73 -43.56
N GLY A 64 -2.33 6.64 -42.66
CA GLY A 64 -0.99 6.73 -42.09
C GLY A 64 -0.86 6.10 -40.71
N SER A 65 0.33 6.19 -40.11
CA SER A 65 0.52 5.82 -38.70
C SER A 65 1.35 6.87 -37.98
N ILE A 66 1.13 7.00 -36.67
CA ILE A 66 1.99 7.75 -35.78
C ILE A 66 2.50 6.77 -34.74
N ARG A 67 3.82 6.69 -34.60
CA ARG A 67 4.46 5.79 -33.64
C ARG A 67 5.33 6.58 -32.68
N MET A 68 5.10 6.35 -31.39
CA MET A 68 5.87 6.92 -30.29
C MET A 68 6.65 5.80 -29.63
N GLU A 69 7.96 6.00 -29.46
CA GLU A 69 8.88 5.02 -28.91
C GLU A 69 9.68 5.60 -27.75
N THR A 70 10.21 4.68 -26.92
CA THR A 70 11.03 5.04 -25.74
C THR A 70 10.27 5.98 -24.82
N ILE A 71 9.05 5.58 -24.44
CA ILE A 71 8.20 6.34 -23.55
C ILE A 71 8.55 5.94 -22.12
N ALA A 72 8.97 6.91 -21.30
CA ALA A 72 9.34 6.71 -19.92
C ALA A 72 8.54 7.64 -19.00
N LEU A 73 8.01 7.08 -17.92
CA LEU A 73 7.39 7.77 -16.81
C LEU A 73 8.39 7.78 -15.65
N THR A 74 8.82 8.97 -15.27
CA THR A 74 9.91 9.18 -14.30
C THR A 74 9.53 10.24 -13.28
N GLY A 75 10.21 10.26 -12.14
CA GLY A 75 9.97 11.26 -11.09
C GLY A 75 8.81 10.94 -10.14
N PHE A 76 8.08 9.85 -10.37
CA PHE A 76 7.05 9.36 -9.45
C PHE A 76 7.70 8.66 -8.25
N ASN A 77 8.17 9.47 -7.29
CA ASN A 77 8.79 8.99 -6.07
C ASN A 77 7.89 9.27 -4.87
N ILE A 78 7.77 8.28 -4.00
CA ILE A 78 7.01 8.35 -2.76
C ILE A 78 8.00 8.27 -1.61
N SER A 79 8.11 9.35 -0.85
CA SER A 79 8.99 9.45 0.30
C SER A 79 8.42 8.71 1.51
N ASP A 80 9.29 8.14 2.34
CA ASP A 80 8.92 7.62 3.66
C ASP A 80 8.25 8.67 4.55
N ALA A 81 8.54 9.96 4.33
CA ALA A 81 7.94 11.07 5.09
C ALA A 81 6.48 11.36 4.69
N ASN A 82 6.06 10.94 3.50
CA ASN A 82 4.69 11.12 3.03
C ASN A 82 4.29 9.90 2.17
N PRO A 83 4.04 8.74 2.81
CA PRO A 83 3.77 7.49 2.12
C PRO A 83 2.34 7.44 1.59
N VAL A 84 2.07 6.47 0.72
CA VAL A 84 0.69 6.03 0.44
C VAL A 84 0.14 5.36 1.68
N MET A 85 -1.06 5.77 2.09
CA MET A 85 -1.75 5.20 3.24
C MET A 85 -2.88 4.28 2.76
N ILE A 86 -2.85 3.03 3.21
CA ILE A 86 -3.93 2.07 3.02
C ILE A 86 -4.58 1.81 4.37
N ASP A 87 -5.87 2.11 4.48
CA ASP A 87 -6.61 1.96 5.72
C ASP A 87 -8.06 1.51 5.47
N VAL A 88 -8.69 0.94 6.49
CA VAL A 88 -10.13 0.65 6.49
C VAL A 88 -10.87 1.89 6.96
N VAL A 89 -11.73 2.43 6.11
CA VAL A 89 -12.55 3.59 6.42
C VAL A 89 -14.02 3.22 6.39
N ASN A 90 -14.78 3.68 7.37
CA ASN A 90 -16.24 3.54 7.37
C ASN A 90 -16.85 4.74 6.63
N ASN A 91 -17.57 4.49 5.53
CA ASN A 91 -18.24 5.54 4.75
C ASN A 91 -19.74 5.68 5.11
N GLY A 92 -20.13 5.29 6.32
CA GLY A 92 -21.51 5.41 6.83
C GLY A 92 -22.48 4.30 6.39
N SER A 93 -22.03 3.31 5.62
CA SER A 93 -22.89 2.18 5.20
C SER A 93 -22.13 0.86 5.04
N VAL A 94 -20.87 0.91 4.60
CA VAL A 94 -19.99 -0.27 4.45
C VAL A 94 -18.56 0.16 4.80
N ASP A 95 -17.81 -0.74 5.40
CA ASP A 95 -16.36 -0.59 5.57
C ASP A 95 -15.66 -0.83 4.23
N GLN A 96 -14.76 0.08 3.84
CA GLN A 96 -14.02 -0.02 2.58
C GLN A 96 -12.53 0.17 2.85
N ILE A 97 -11.70 -0.48 2.03
CA ILE A 97 -10.28 -0.17 2.00
C ILE A 97 -10.11 1.10 1.17
N GLN A 98 -9.57 2.15 1.78
CA GLN A 98 -9.20 3.39 1.11
C GLN A 98 -7.68 3.48 0.99
N ILE A 99 -7.24 3.75 -0.24
CA ILE A 99 -5.85 4.07 -0.56
C ILE A 99 -5.79 5.58 -0.81
N THR A 100 -5.09 6.29 0.08
CA THR A 100 -4.86 7.72 -0.01
C THR A 100 -3.44 7.96 -0.53
N MET A 101 -3.33 8.67 -1.66
CA MET A 101 -2.05 8.97 -2.27
C MET A 101 -1.51 10.33 -1.80
N PRO A 102 -0.20 10.44 -1.53
CA PRO A 102 0.46 11.72 -1.30
C PRO A 102 0.52 12.53 -2.61
N THR A 103 0.99 13.77 -2.53
CA THR A 103 1.37 14.51 -3.73
C THR A 103 2.56 13.82 -4.40
N ILE A 104 2.33 13.29 -5.60
CA ILE A 104 3.37 12.72 -6.45
C ILE A 104 3.37 13.54 -7.73
N THR A 105 4.51 14.12 -8.08
CA THR A 105 4.67 14.87 -9.32
C THR A 105 5.80 14.25 -10.11
N GLY A 106 5.48 13.77 -11.30
CA GLY A 106 6.45 13.16 -12.21
C GLY A 106 6.43 13.82 -13.59
N GLY A 107 7.19 13.23 -14.50
CA GLY A 107 7.21 13.63 -15.90
C GLY A 107 7.13 12.41 -16.82
N MET A 108 6.69 12.65 -18.04
CA MET A 108 6.73 11.69 -19.13
C MET A 108 7.63 12.21 -20.23
N SER A 109 8.49 11.34 -20.76
CA SER A 109 9.32 11.65 -21.93
C SER A 109 9.07 10.64 -23.03
N ILE A 110 9.00 11.10 -24.26
CA ILE A 110 8.91 10.30 -25.48
C ILE A 110 10.18 10.57 -26.29
N GLY A 111 11.03 9.55 -26.43
CA GLY A 111 12.33 9.70 -27.09
C GLY A 111 12.23 9.93 -28.60
N ALA A 112 11.22 9.34 -29.25
CA ALA A 112 11.02 9.49 -30.68
C ALA A 112 9.54 9.45 -31.06
N ILE A 113 9.10 10.43 -31.83
CA ILE A 113 7.82 10.44 -32.54
C ILE A 113 8.13 10.21 -34.02
N LYS A 114 7.41 9.29 -34.65
CA LYS A 114 7.59 8.89 -36.05
C LYS A 114 6.26 9.01 -36.79
N VAL A 115 6.33 9.54 -38.01
CA VAL A 115 5.19 9.54 -38.95
C VAL A 115 5.41 8.39 -39.93
N GLY A 116 4.68 7.29 -39.72
CA GLY A 116 4.86 6.01 -40.38
C GLY A 116 5.20 4.88 -39.39
N GLY A 117 5.65 3.75 -39.95
CA GLY A 117 5.99 2.56 -39.18
C GLY A 117 7.30 2.67 -38.38
N ALA A 118 7.74 1.57 -37.78
CA ALA A 118 8.94 1.51 -36.93
C ALA A 118 10.22 1.99 -37.64
N SER A 119 10.32 1.83 -38.95
CA SER A 119 11.47 2.26 -39.75
C SER A 119 11.43 3.73 -40.19
N ALA A 120 10.36 4.46 -39.91
CA ALA A 120 10.25 5.87 -40.27
C ALA A 120 11.22 6.74 -39.45
N ALA A 121 11.70 7.82 -40.07
CA ALA A 121 12.53 8.81 -39.38
C ALA A 121 11.72 9.49 -38.26
N SER A 122 12.40 9.80 -37.15
CA SER A 122 11.77 10.55 -36.09
C SER A 122 11.63 12.03 -36.47
N ILE A 123 10.49 12.62 -36.14
CA ILE A 123 10.22 14.05 -36.26
C ILE A 123 10.57 14.83 -34.98
N GLY A 124 11.01 14.15 -33.92
CA GLY A 124 11.39 14.77 -32.66
C GLY A 124 10.98 13.98 -31.43
N SER A 125 11.11 14.62 -30.27
CA SER A 125 10.76 14.09 -28.95
C SER A 125 9.64 14.94 -28.31
N LEU A 126 9.02 14.39 -27.27
CA LEU A 126 8.05 15.12 -26.44
C LEU A 126 8.40 14.95 -24.97
N ALA A 127 8.38 16.06 -24.22
CA ALA A 127 8.43 16.04 -22.77
C ALA A 127 7.10 16.59 -22.22
N ILE A 128 6.55 15.90 -21.23
CA ILE A 128 5.40 16.33 -20.46
C ILE A 128 5.86 16.42 -19.02
N ASN A 129 5.78 17.62 -18.48
CA ASN A 129 6.29 17.98 -17.17
C ASN A 129 5.11 18.13 -16.20
N ASP A 130 5.41 18.02 -14.91
CA ASP A 130 4.46 18.32 -13.83
C ASP A 130 3.17 17.48 -13.87
N LEU A 131 3.31 16.19 -14.19
CA LEU A 131 2.22 15.21 -14.03
C LEU A 131 1.92 15.03 -12.54
N ASN A 132 0.92 15.77 -12.06
CA ASN A 132 0.50 15.79 -10.67
C ASN A 132 -0.59 14.74 -10.40
N MET A 133 -0.33 13.85 -9.45
CA MET A 133 -1.25 12.80 -9.00
C MET A 133 -1.83 13.08 -7.59
N ALA A 134 -1.61 14.27 -7.05
CA ALA A 134 -2.18 14.67 -5.76
C ALA A 134 -3.70 14.54 -5.74
N GLY A 135 -4.26 14.11 -4.61
CA GLY A 135 -5.70 13.96 -4.42
C GLY A 135 -6.29 12.68 -5.04
N THR A 136 -5.47 11.83 -5.66
CA THR A 136 -5.92 10.51 -6.12
C THR A 136 -6.34 9.67 -4.91
N THR A 137 -7.58 9.16 -4.96
CA THR A 137 -8.13 8.25 -3.94
C THR A 137 -8.66 7.01 -4.64
N ILE A 138 -8.31 5.83 -4.14
CA ILE A 138 -8.85 4.54 -4.59
C ILE A 138 -9.64 3.93 -3.44
N LYS A 139 -10.87 3.50 -3.72
CA LYS A 139 -11.77 2.87 -2.76
C LYS A 139 -12.12 1.46 -3.25
N ILE A 140 -12.08 0.48 -2.35
CA ILE A 140 -12.31 -0.94 -2.65
C ILE A 140 -13.31 -1.50 -1.64
N TRP A 141 -14.41 -2.09 -2.12
CA TRP A 141 -15.44 -2.71 -1.28
C TRP A 141 -16.01 -3.99 -1.91
N GLY A 142 -16.57 -4.86 -1.07
CA GLY A 142 -17.31 -6.05 -1.52
C GLY A 142 -18.70 -5.69 -2.05
N HIS A 143 -19.23 -6.48 -2.97
CA HIS A 143 -20.60 -6.34 -3.51
C HIS A 143 -21.58 -7.27 -2.79
#